data_AF-A0AAY5EAC8-F1
#
_entry.id   AF-A0AAY5EAC8-F1
#
_cell.length_a   1.000
_cell.length_b   1.000
_cell.length_c   1.000
_cell.angle_alpha   90.00
_cell.angle_beta   90.00
_cell.angle_gamma   90.00
#
_symmetry.space_group_name_H-M   'P 1'
#
loop_
_entity.id
_entity.type
_entity.pdbx_description
1 polymer ?
#
loop_
_entity_poly.entity_id
_entity_poly.type
_entity_poly.pdbx_seq_one_letter_code
_entity_poly.pdbx_strand_id
1 'polypeptide(L)'
;MLHGKLVHLTLCCTPVSHVQFPYKEAPIMEGQVSVLKWPFTGCNVENACYNLGICAERTAISKAVSEGFRDFKAIAIASDLREQFISPCGGCRQFMREFGASWDVYLSKPDGSYMEMTVEELLPESFGPEDLKMKRRNQLCFE
;
A
#
# COMPACT_ATOMS: atom_id res chain seq x y z
N MET A 1 12.05 21.45 0.64
CA MET A 1 11.46 20.42 1.51
C MET A 1 9.97 20.43 1.27
N LEU A 2 9.49 19.55 0.38
CA LEU A 2 8.07 19.49 0.00
C LEU A 2 7.27 18.93 1.18
N HIS A 3 6.38 19.76 1.74
CA HIS A 3 5.46 19.37 2.79
C HIS A 3 4.35 18.51 2.19
N GLY A 4 4.12 17.32 2.78
CA GLY A 4 2.90 16.51 2.78
C GLY A 4 2.01 16.53 1.53
N LYS A 5 2.52 16.08 0.37
CA LYS A 5 1.63 15.74 -0.75
C LYS A 5 1.08 14.34 -0.52
N LEU A 6 -0.23 14.28 -0.34
CA LEU A 6 -1.02 13.06 -0.23
C LEU A 6 -0.95 12.26 -1.54
N VAL A 7 -0.60 10.97 -1.47
CA VAL A 7 -0.35 10.12 -2.64
C VAL A 7 -1.24 8.88 -2.67
N HIS A 8 -1.62 8.53 -3.90
CA HIS A 8 -2.36 7.33 -4.27
C HIS A 8 -1.43 6.36 -5.03
N LEU A 9 -1.34 5.09 -4.59
CA LEU A 9 -0.56 4.02 -5.26
C LEU A 9 -1.43 2.90 -5.91
N THR A 10 -1.27 2.61 -7.20
CA THR A 10 -1.96 1.46 -7.84
C THR A 10 -1.02 0.30 -8.11
N LEU A 11 -1.47 -0.90 -7.77
CA LEU A 11 -0.87 -2.14 -8.19
C LEU A 11 -1.52 -2.65 -9.47
N CYS A 12 -0.70 -3.01 -10.45
CA CYS A 12 -1.17 -3.74 -11.62
C CYS A 12 -0.19 -4.87 -11.92
N CYS A 13 -0.57 -6.12 -11.61
CA CYS A 13 0.12 -7.30 -12.13
C CYS A 13 -0.24 -7.59 -13.60
N THR A 14 -1.24 -6.90 -14.16
CA THR A 14 -1.66 -6.93 -15.57
C THR A 14 -2.02 -5.51 -16.02
N PRO A 15 -1.97 -5.14 -17.31
CA PRO A 15 -2.43 -3.82 -17.75
C PRO A 15 -3.95 -3.70 -17.60
N VAL A 16 -4.44 -3.32 -16.42
CA VAL A 16 -5.88 -3.14 -16.19
C VAL A 16 -6.21 -1.66 -16.32
N SER A 17 -6.64 -1.28 -17.52
CA SER A 17 -7.24 0.03 -17.82
C SER A 17 -8.63 0.24 -17.19
N HIS A 18 -9.10 -0.67 -16.32
CA HIS A 18 -10.52 -0.79 -15.96
C HIS A 18 -10.85 -1.00 -14.48
N VAL A 19 -9.88 -1.10 -13.55
CA VAL A 19 -10.26 -1.17 -12.12
C VAL A 19 -10.46 0.24 -11.57
N GLN A 20 -11.73 0.58 -11.32
CA GLN A 20 -12.13 1.86 -10.75
C GLN A 20 -12.34 1.68 -9.24
N PHE A 21 -11.52 2.34 -8.44
CA PHE A 21 -11.73 2.42 -6.99
C PHE A 21 -12.44 3.75 -6.67
N PRO A 22 -13.56 3.72 -5.93
CA PRO A 22 -14.27 4.94 -5.59
C PRO A 22 -13.45 5.77 -4.60
N TYR A 23 -13.24 7.05 -4.92
CA TYR A 23 -12.65 8.01 -3.99
C TYR A 23 -13.72 8.96 -3.48
N LYS A 24 -13.85 9.08 -2.14
CA LYS A 24 -14.90 9.89 -1.49
C LYS A 24 -14.80 11.41 -1.71
N GLU A 25 -13.69 11.95 -2.22
CA GLU A 25 -13.47 13.41 -2.33
C GLU A 25 -13.29 13.93 -3.77
N ALA A 26 -13.48 13.12 -4.82
CA ALA A 26 -13.42 13.65 -6.18
C ALA A 26 -14.73 14.38 -6.53
N PRO A 27 -14.71 15.66 -6.93
CA PRO A 27 -15.91 16.35 -7.38
C PRO A 27 -16.48 15.61 -8.60
N ILE A 28 -17.66 15.02 -8.43
CA ILE A 28 -18.44 14.38 -9.49
C ILE A 28 -19.07 15.51 -10.30
N MET A 29 -18.42 15.91 -11.40
CA MET A 29 -19.07 16.72 -12.43
C MET A 29 -19.97 15.77 -13.23
N GLU A 30 -21.27 16.01 -13.14
CA GLU A 30 -22.33 15.24 -13.80
C GLU A 30 -21.98 14.97 -15.27
N GLY A 31 -21.80 13.69 -15.63
CA GLY A 31 -21.57 13.27 -17.02
C GLY A 31 -20.12 13.01 -17.45
N GLN A 32 -19.11 13.18 -16.59
CA GLN A 32 -17.76 12.68 -16.87
C GLN A 32 -17.29 11.69 -15.81
N VAL A 33 -16.90 10.48 -16.25
CA VAL A 33 -16.19 9.53 -15.41
C VAL A 33 -14.77 10.05 -15.25
N SER A 34 -14.50 10.74 -14.14
CA SER A 34 -13.15 11.12 -13.74
C SER A 34 -12.31 9.86 -13.52
N VAL A 35 -11.55 9.44 -14.53
CA VAL A 35 -10.60 8.33 -14.38
C VAL A 35 -9.45 8.84 -13.52
N LEU A 36 -9.52 8.61 -12.21
CA LEU A 36 -8.46 9.00 -11.28
C LEU A 36 -7.16 8.34 -11.72
N LYS A 37 -6.18 9.16 -12.14
CA LYS A 37 -4.86 8.67 -12.51
C LYS A 37 -4.04 8.56 -11.24
N TRP A 38 -3.79 7.33 -10.82
CA TRP A 38 -2.90 7.04 -9.70
C TRP A 38 -1.46 7.40 -10.10
N PRO A 39 -0.80 8.33 -9.39
CA PRO A 39 0.48 8.89 -9.82
C PRO A 39 1.63 7.88 -9.81
N PHE A 40 1.54 6.83 -9.00
CA PHE A 40 2.57 5.80 -8.87
C PHE A 40 1.99 4.42 -9.04
N THR A 41 2.70 3.59 -9.79
CA THR A 41 2.34 2.20 -10.03
C THR A 41 3.49 1.26 -9.72
N GLY A 42 3.16 0.02 -9.39
CA GLY A 42 4.13 -1.04 -9.16
C GLY A 42 3.62 -2.41 -9.60
N CYS A 43 4.57 -3.28 -9.92
CA CYS A 43 4.37 -4.70 -10.18
C CYS A 43 5.44 -5.50 -9.41
N ASN A 44 5.20 -6.81 -9.24
CA ASN A 44 6.19 -7.68 -8.65
C ASN A 44 7.34 -7.86 -9.64
N VAL A 45 8.56 -7.83 -9.12
CA VAL A 45 9.77 -8.08 -9.91
C VAL A 45 10.48 -9.26 -9.28
N GLU A 46 10.49 -10.36 -10.03
CA GLU A 46 11.06 -11.63 -9.59
C GLU A 46 12.56 -11.72 -9.91
N ASN A 47 13.23 -12.64 -9.23
CA ASN A 47 14.63 -12.95 -9.47
C ASN A 47 14.87 -14.47 -9.34
N ALA A 48 15.90 -15.00 -10.02
CA ALA A 48 16.30 -16.39 -9.87
C ALA A 48 16.69 -16.75 -8.42
N CYS A 49 17.29 -15.79 -7.71
CA CYS A 49 17.49 -15.87 -6.27
C CYS A 49 16.22 -15.32 -5.58
N TYR A 50 15.32 -16.21 -5.16
CA TYR A 50 13.94 -15.86 -4.78
C TYR A 50 13.83 -14.82 -3.65
N ASN A 51 14.82 -14.74 -2.76
CA ASN A 51 14.84 -13.73 -1.70
C ASN A 51 15.11 -12.29 -2.20
N LEU A 52 15.53 -12.12 -3.46
CA LEU A 52 15.75 -10.81 -4.09
C LEU A 52 14.49 -10.25 -4.76
N GLY A 53 13.41 -11.05 -4.84
CA GLY A 53 12.13 -10.60 -5.39
C GLY A 53 11.51 -9.47 -4.55
N ILE A 54 10.85 -8.53 -5.24
CA ILE A 54 10.12 -7.43 -4.61
C ILE A 54 8.66 -7.47 -5.03
N CYS A 55 7.78 -7.41 -4.03
CA CYS A 55 6.34 -7.37 -4.28
C CYS A 55 5.94 -6.00 -4.84
N ALA A 56 4.84 -6.00 -5.57
CA ALA A 56 4.36 -4.84 -6.29
C ALA A 56 4.08 -3.63 -5.38
N GLU A 57 3.64 -3.84 -4.13
CA GLU A 57 3.28 -2.79 -3.19
C GLU A 57 4.54 -2.03 -2.79
N ARG A 58 5.61 -2.77 -2.49
CA ARG A 58 6.92 -2.22 -2.18
C ARG A 58 7.50 -1.48 -3.38
N THR A 59 7.35 -1.99 -4.60
CA THR A 59 7.75 -1.27 -5.82
C THR A 59 7.04 0.08 -5.95
N ALA A 60 5.71 0.12 -5.76
CA ALA A 60 4.93 1.36 -5.87
C ALA A 60 5.31 2.38 -4.78
N ILE A 61 5.40 1.94 -3.53
CA ILE A 61 5.79 2.80 -2.40
C ILE A 61 7.21 3.31 -2.58
N SER A 62 8.17 2.44 -2.93
CA SER A 62 9.56 2.83 -3.16
C SER A 62 9.69 3.88 -4.27
N LYS A 63 8.91 3.75 -5.36
CA LYS A 63 8.86 4.77 -6.41
C LYS A 63 8.38 6.11 -5.85
N ALA A 64 7.25 6.13 -5.15
CA ALA A 64 6.72 7.37 -4.57
C ALA A 64 7.69 8.02 -3.57
N VAL A 65 8.32 7.23 -2.70
CA VAL A 65 9.32 7.70 -1.75
C VAL A 65 10.55 8.28 -2.46
N SER A 66 11.01 7.63 -3.54
CA SER A 66 12.14 8.14 -4.32
C SER A 66 11.85 9.49 -4.99
N GLU A 67 10.58 9.78 -5.28
CA GLU A 67 10.12 11.05 -5.82
C GLU A 67 9.74 12.08 -4.73
N GLY A 68 10.02 11.77 -3.45
CA GLY A 68 9.86 12.67 -2.32
C GLY A 68 8.51 12.61 -1.62
N PHE A 69 7.66 11.62 -1.93
CA PHE A 69 6.34 11.46 -1.33
C PHE A 69 6.36 10.41 -0.22
N ARG A 70 5.87 10.77 0.97
CA ARG A 70 5.89 9.91 2.16
C ARG A 70 4.56 9.88 2.93
N ASP A 71 3.57 10.63 2.44
CA ASP A 71 2.25 10.74 3.04
C ASP A 71 1.24 10.10 2.08
N PHE A 72 0.70 8.95 2.46
CA PHE A 72 -0.12 8.11 1.61
C PHE A 72 -1.58 8.13 2.08
N LYS A 73 -2.51 8.30 1.14
CA LYS A 73 -3.95 8.19 1.42
C LYS A 73 -4.46 6.79 1.23
N ALA A 74 -4.03 6.15 0.14
CA ALA A 74 -4.50 4.84 -0.22
C ALA A 74 -3.52 4.08 -1.12
N ILE A 75 -3.60 2.76 -1.08
CA ILE A 75 -3.04 1.85 -2.08
C ILE A 75 -4.11 0.86 -2.54
N ALA A 76 -4.13 0.58 -3.84
CA ALA A 76 -5.00 -0.45 -4.41
C ALA A 76 -4.18 -1.63 -4.93
N ILE A 77 -4.55 -2.84 -4.56
CA ILE A 77 -3.85 -4.10 -4.82
C ILE A 77 -4.73 -4.97 -5.71
N ALA A 78 -4.19 -5.41 -6.85
CA ALA A 78 -4.87 -6.24 -7.83
C ALA A 78 -4.04 -7.46 -8.20
N SER A 79 -4.73 -8.59 -8.40
CA SER A 79 -4.18 -9.82 -8.96
C SER A 79 -5.21 -10.50 -9.85
N ASP A 80 -4.84 -11.63 -10.46
CA ASP A 80 -5.70 -12.50 -11.24
C ASP A 80 -6.51 -13.50 -10.39
N LEU A 81 -6.42 -13.43 -9.06
CA LEU A 81 -7.18 -14.28 -8.14
C LEU A 81 -8.68 -13.95 -8.19
N ARG A 82 -9.50 -14.89 -8.67
CA ARG A 82 -10.95 -14.70 -8.83
C ARG A 82 -11.74 -15.01 -7.56
N GLU A 83 -11.40 -16.11 -6.90
CA GLU A 83 -12.21 -16.64 -5.79
C GLU A 83 -12.05 -15.85 -4.49
N GLN A 84 -10.90 -15.19 -4.29
CA GLN A 84 -10.55 -14.48 -3.05
C GLN A 84 -9.92 -13.12 -3.35
N PHE A 85 -10.08 -12.18 -2.42
CA PHE A 85 -9.36 -10.91 -2.49
C PHE A 85 -7.86 -11.15 -2.31
N ILE A 86 -7.05 -10.47 -3.11
CA ILE A 86 -5.60 -10.47 -2.93
C ILE A 86 -5.25 -9.87 -1.56
N SER A 87 -4.38 -10.51 -0.80
CA SER A 87 -3.93 -9.98 0.49
C SER A 87 -2.44 -9.64 0.43
N PRO A 88 -2.01 -8.45 0.90
CA PRO A 88 -0.60 -8.11 0.95
C PRO A 88 0.15 -9.06 1.89
N CYS A 89 1.35 -9.46 1.49
CA CYS A 89 2.19 -10.30 2.35
C CYS A 89 2.65 -9.51 3.59
N GLY A 90 3.07 -10.23 4.65
CA GLY A 90 3.48 -9.58 5.92
C GLY A 90 4.58 -8.53 5.74
N GLY A 91 5.53 -8.77 4.82
CA GLY A 91 6.57 -7.80 4.49
C GLY A 91 6.03 -6.51 3.87
N CYS A 92 5.03 -6.59 3.00
CA CYS A 92 4.37 -5.41 2.44
C CYS A 92 3.56 -4.66 3.50
N ARG A 93 2.86 -5.37 4.38
CA ARG A 93 2.13 -4.76 5.51
C ARG A 93 3.06 -3.95 6.40
N GLN A 94 4.19 -4.55 6.79
CA GLN A 94 5.19 -3.86 7.60
C GLN A 94 5.82 -2.68 6.85
N PHE A 95 6.05 -2.80 5.54
CA PHE A 95 6.59 -1.72 4.73
C PHE A 95 5.60 -0.54 4.60
N MET A 96 4.30 -0.82 4.46
CA MET A 96 3.24 0.20 4.47
C MET A 96 3.18 0.93 5.81
N ARG A 97 3.25 0.17 6.91
CA ARG A 97 3.19 0.67 8.29
C ARG A 97 4.26 1.71 8.61
N GLU A 98 5.45 1.59 8.02
CA GLU A 98 6.54 2.57 8.17
C GLU A 98 6.11 4.01 7.79
N PHE A 99 5.11 4.15 6.92
CA PHE A 99 4.62 5.44 6.44
C PHE A 99 3.27 5.84 7.03
N GLY A 100 2.81 5.15 8.07
CA GLY A 100 1.54 5.40 8.75
C GLY A 100 0.65 4.16 8.79
N ALA A 101 -0.28 4.15 9.74
CA ALA A 101 -1.19 3.03 9.98
C ALA A 101 -2.65 3.30 9.53
N SER A 102 -3.05 4.56 9.45
CA SER A 102 -4.46 4.97 9.27
C SER A 102 -4.87 5.27 7.83
N TRP A 103 -4.19 4.68 6.85
CA TRP A 103 -4.48 4.90 5.43
C TRP A 103 -5.00 3.64 4.74
N ASP A 104 -5.71 3.84 3.64
CA ASP A 104 -6.59 2.81 3.07
C ASP A 104 -5.84 1.84 2.16
N VAL A 105 -6.25 0.58 2.20
CA VAL A 105 -5.75 -0.52 1.40
C VAL A 105 -6.94 -1.20 0.74
N TYR A 106 -7.04 -1.05 -0.59
CA TYR A 106 -8.07 -1.66 -1.40
C TYR A 106 -7.58 -3.00 -1.96
N LEU A 107 -8.20 -4.09 -1.52
CA LEU A 107 -7.91 -5.45 -1.97
C LEU A 107 -8.93 -5.84 -3.04
N SER A 108 -8.51 -5.96 -4.29
CA SER A 108 -9.45 -6.16 -5.41
C SER A 108 -9.46 -7.58 -5.97
N LYS A 109 -10.54 -7.87 -6.70
CA LYS A 109 -10.70 -9.04 -7.57
C LYS A 109 -10.81 -8.60 -9.04
N PRO A 110 -10.55 -9.50 -10.01
CA PRO A 110 -10.73 -9.23 -11.43
C PRO A 110 -12.15 -8.83 -11.85
N ASP A 111 -13.17 -9.17 -11.07
CA ASP A 111 -14.57 -8.80 -11.32
C ASP A 111 -14.90 -7.33 -10.92
N GLY A 112 -13.91 -6.60 -10.40
CA GLY A 112 -14.04 -5.22 -9.97
C GLY A 112 -14.55 -5.05 -8.53
N SER A 113 -14.94 -6.15 -7.86
CA SER A 113 -15.22 -6.10 -6.43
C SER A 113 -13.95 -5.85 -5.63
N TYR A 114 -14.08 -5.20 -4.48
CA TYR A 114 -12.96 -4.93 -3.59
C TYR A 114 -13.38 -4.94 -2.12
N MET A 115 -12.39 -5.16 -1.26
CA MET A 115 -12.46 -4.98 0.18
C MET A 115 -11.57 -3.80 0.57
N GLU A 116 -12.09 -2.89 1.39
CA GLU A 116 -11.35 -1.77 1.95
C GLU A 116 -10.94 -2.12 3.39
N MET A 117 -9.67 -1.92 3.71
CA MET A 117 -9.11 -2.07 5.04
C MET A 117 -8.11 -0.94 5.29
N THR A 118 -7.79 -0.64 6.53
CA THR A 118 -6.65 0.21 6.89
C THR A 118 -5.38 -0.63 7.04
N VAL A 119 -4.21 0.03 7.02
CA VAL A 119 -2.94 -0.64 7.36
C VAL A 119 -2.95 -1.18 8.80
N GLU A 120 -3.59 -0.48 9.73
CA GLU A 120 -3.77 -0.92 11.12
C GLU A 120 -4.59 -2.21 11.23
N GLU A 121 -5.71 -2.31 10.51
CA GLU A 121 -6.52 -3.54 10.48
C GLU A 121 -5.78 -4.72 9.86
N LEU A 122 -4.89 -4.46 8.89
CA LEU A 122 -4.06 -5.48 8.25
C LEU A 122 -2.89 -5.93 9.14
N LEU A 123 -2.41 -5.07 10.04
CA LEU A 123 -1.27 -5.32 10.90
C LEU A 123 -1.50 -4.72 12.31
N PRO A 124 -2.40 -5.33 13.11
CA PRO A 124 -2.70 -4.84 14.45
C PRO A 124 -1.47 -4.99 15.37
N GLU A 125 -1.34 -4.08 16.33
CA GLU A 125 -0.25 -4.09 17.32
C GLU A 125 1.16 -4.20 16.68
N SER A 126 1.33 -3.51 15.55
CA SER A 126 2.54 -3.62 14.73
C SER A 126 3.76 -2.94 15.34
N PHE A 127 4.91 -3.61 15.22
CA PHE A 127 6.21 -2.97 15.45
C PHE A 127 6.42 -1.78 14.51
N GLY A 128 7.02 -0.70 14.99
CA GLY A 128 7.35 0.46 14.14
C GLY A 128 8.30 1.50 14.74
N PRO A 129 8.33 2.71 14.15
CA PRO A 129 9.27 3.76 14.52
C PRO A 129 9.24 4.17 16.00
N GLU A 130 8.10 4.01 16.67
CA GLU A 130 7.93 4.25 18.10
C GLU A 130 8.71 3.27 18.99
N ASP A 131 8.80 1.99 18.60
CA ASP A 131 9.51 0.96 19.37
C ASP A 131 11.02 1.19 19.36
N LEU A 132 11.54 1.72 18.24
CA LEU A 132 12.96 2.08 18.11
C LEU A 132 13.36 3.25 19.00
N LYS A 133 12.40 4.08 19.43
CA LYS A 133 12.64 5.23 20.33
C LYS A 133 12.63 4.83 21.80
N MET A 134 12.22 3.61 22.13
CA MET A 134 12.24 3.13 23.50
C MET A 134 13.68 3.02 23.99
N LYS A 135 14.04 3.81 25.00
CA LYS A 135 15.31 3.61 25.73
C LYS A 135 15.25 2.23 26.37
N ARG A 136 16.20 1.35 26.02
CA ARG A 136 16.41 0.09 26.73
C ARG A 136 16.55 0.42 28.22
N ARG A 137 15.50 0.17 29.01
CA ARG A 137 15.64 0.07 30.46
C ARG A 137 16.65 -1.05 30.67
N ASN A 138 17.72 -0.74 31.41
CA ASN A 138 18.79 -1.69 31.71
C ASN A 138 18.20 -3.06 31.98
N GLN A 139 18.72 -4.02 31.24
CA GLN A 139 18.45 -5.44 31.25
C GLN A 139 18.42 -5.97 32.69
N LEU A 140 17.24 -5.98 33.32
CA LEU A 140 16.89 -6.98 34.33
C LEU A 140 16.41 -8.23 33.57
N CYS A 141 17.27 -8.77 32.71
CA CYS A 141 17.20 -10.20 32.47
C CYS A 141 17.79 -10.79 33.75
N PHE A 142 16.93 -11.35 34.59
CA PHE A 142 17.34 -12.17 35.72
C PHE A 142 18.39 -13.18 35.24
N GLU A 143 19.53 -13.18 35.93
CA GLU A 143 20.40 -14.36 36.03
C GLU A 143 19.62 -15.55 36.61
#